data_AF-A0A2V7F673-F1
#
_entry.id   AF-A0A2V7F673-F1
#
_cell.length_a   1.000
_cell.length_b   1.000
_cell.length_c   1.000
_cell.angle_alpha   90.00
_cell.angle_beta   90.00
_cell.angle_gamma   90.00
#
_symmetry.space_group_name_H-M   'P 1'
#
loop_
_entity.id
_entity.type
_entity.pdbx_description
1 polymer ?
#
loop_
_entity_poly.entity_id
_entity_poly.type
_entity_poly.pdbx_seq_one_letter_code
_entity_poly.pdbx_strand_id
1 'polypeptide(L)'
;MDREAVRRLLADLAAGRIDVDTAVARLRSLPYEDLGFAKVDHHRAVRTGAAEAVYCPGKTPEQVVAILARLAHHHTNVIATRVGGDVATAVAAAGLPHAYHADARLVIVRPERGEGVGLIVVAAAGTADLPVAEEAALVAETLGNRVERVYDCGVAGL
;
A
#
# COMPACT_ATOMS: atom_id res chain seq x y z
N MET A 1 -11.80 8.16 4.35
CA MET A 1 -12.07 9.53 3.85
C MET A 1 -10.74 10.26 3.71
N ASP A 2 -10.54 11.04 2.66
CA ASP A 2 -9.37 11.93 2.55
C ASP A 2 -9.58 13.26 3.31
N ARG A 3 -8.54 14.09 3.39
CA ARG A 3 -8.56 15.37 4.11
C ARG A 3 -9.62 16.35 3.55
N GLU A 4 -9.85 16.32 2.24
CA GLU A 4 -10.80 17.19 1.56
C GLU A 4 -12.26 16.76 1.80
N ALA A 5 -12.48 15.45 1.93
CA ALA A 5 -13.76 14.85 2.28
C ALA A 5 -14.14 15.17 3.74
N VAL A 6 -13.18 15.09 4.67
CA VAL A 6 -13.39 15.51 6.07
C VAL A 6 -13.72 17.00 6.14
N ARG A 7 -13.00 17.84 5.38
CA ARG A 7 -13.25 19.28 5.35
C ARG A 7 -14.64 19.61 4.80
N ARG A 8 -15.10 18.90 3.76
CA ARG A 8 -16.49 18.99 3.25
C ARG A 8 -17.52 18.54 4.28
N LEU A 9 -17.29 17.41 4.96
CA LEU A 9 -18.19 16.92 6.00
C LEU A 9 -18.37 17.94 7.13
N LEU A 10 -17.27 18.56 7.58
CA LEU A 10 -17.29 19.60 8.60
C LEU A 10 -17.96 20.89 8.11
N ALA A 11 -17.75 21.26 6.85
CA ALA A 11 -18.43 22.41 6.23
C ALA A 11 -19.95 22.19 6.11
N ASP A 12 -20.37 20.97 5.77
CA ASP A 12 -21.79 20.58 5.71
C ASP A 12 -22.45 20.59 7.08
N LEU A 13 -21.75 20.14 8.12
CA LEU A 13 -22.22 20.24 9.51
C LEU A 13 -22.32 21.71 9.96
N ALA A 14 -21.29 22.52 9.67
CA ALA A 14 -21.27 23.94 10.03
C ALA A 14 -22.36 24.75 9.31
N ALA A 15 -22.71 24.35 8.08
CA ALA A 15 -23.79 24.93 7.31
C ALA A 15 -25.18 24.36 7.67
N GLY A 16 -25.27 23.41 8.62
CA GLY A 16 -26.52 22.78 9.04
C GLY A 16 -27.15 21.86 7.99
N ARG A 17 -26.40 21.43 6.97
CA ARG A 17 -26.88 20.50 5.93
C ARG A 17 -26.99 19.06 6.42
N ILE A 18 -26.23 18.72 7.45
CA ILE A 18 -26.31 17.45 8.17
C ILE A 18 -26.35 17.74 9.66
N ASP A 19 -26.96 16.86 10.44
CA ASP A 19 -26.93 16.92 11.89
C ASP A 19 -25.64 16.28 12.46
N VAL A 20 -25.42 16.53 13.75
CA VAL A 20 -24.25 16.00 14.48
C VAL A 20 -24.25 14.47 14.43
N ASP A 21 -25.41 13.82 14.56
CA ASP A 21 -25.50 12.36 14.55
C ASP A 21 -25.16 11.75 13.19
N THR A 22 -25.55 12.39 12.08
CA THR A 22 -25.16 12.00 10.71
C THR A 22 -23.69 12.24 10.47
N ALA A 23 -23.14 13.37 10.94
CA ALA A 23 -21.71 13.64 10.86
C ALA A 23 -20.93 12.60 11.67
N VAL A 24 -21.37 12.29 12.90
CA VAL A 24 -20.80 11.23 13.75
C VAL A 24 -20.97 9.86 13.11
N ALA A 25 -22.06 9.55 12.41
CA ALA A 25 -22.25 8.27 11.71
C ALA A 25 -21.28 8.12 10.52
N ARG A 26 -21.07 9.20 9.75
CA ARG A 26 -20.08 9.25 8.66
C ARG A 26 -18.65 9.29 9.17
N LEU A 27 -18.43 9.80 10.39
CA LEU A 27 -17.20 9.62 11.14
C LEU A 27 -17.18 8.25 11.85
N ARG A 28 -18.27 7.54 12.07
CA ARG A 28 -18.24 6.21 12.72
C ARG A 28 -17.81 5.10 11.78
N SER A 29 -17.91 5.33 10.47
CA SER A 29 -17.19 4.52 9.48
C SER A 29 -15.67 4.79 9.47
N LEU A 30 -15.12 5.50 10.46
CA LEU A 30 -13.69 5.58 10.78
C LEU A 30 -13.20 4.30 11.48
N PRO A 31 -11.88 4.05 11.55
CA PRO A 31 -10.78 4.35 10.63
C PRO A 31 -10.44 3.16 9.73
N TYR A 32 -11.16 2.05 9.91
CA TYR A 32 -10.94 0.79 9.22
C TYR A 32 -12.26 0.16 8.75
N GLU A 33 -12.19 -0.64 7.69
CA GLU A 33 -13.30 -1.49 7.24
C GLU A 33 -13.11 -2.91 7.78
N ASP A 34 -14.13 -3.50 8.41
CA ASP A 34 -14.08 -4.88 8.91
C ASP A 34 -14.64 -5.85 7.87
N LEU A 35 -13.78 -6.73 7.35
CA LEU A 35 -14.13 -7.78 6.38
C LEU A 35 -14.45 -9.12 7.06
N GLY A 36 -14.54 -9.16 8.39
CA GLY A 36 -14.72 -10.36 9.20
C GLY A 36 -13.43 -11.15 9.44
N PHE A 37 -12.50 -11.14 8.48
CA PHE A 37 -11.18 -11.78 8.59
C PHE A 37 -10.01 -10.77 8.64
N ALA A 38 -10.28 -9.49 8.39
CA ALA A 38 -9.29 -8.42 8.44
C ALA A 38 -9.98 -7.07 8.71
N LYS A 39 -9.27 -6.18 9.40
CA LYS A 39 -9.66 -4.79 9.62
C LYS A 39 -8.72 -3.89 8.82
N VAL A 40 -9.24 -3.26 7.77
CA VAL A 40 -8.46 -2.54 6.75
C VAL A 40 -8.45 -1.05 7.07
N ASP A 41 -7.31 -0.48 7.47
CA ASP A 41 -7.13 0.91 7.88
C ASP A 41 -6.97 1.86 6.68
N HIS A 42 -8.11 2.34 6.18
CA HIS A 42 -8.20 3.37 5.13
C HIS A 42 -7.65 4.74 5.56
N HIS A 43 -7.34 4.94 6.84
CA HIS A 43 -6.82 6.21 7.37
C HIS A 43 -5.31 6.27 7.45
N ARG A 44 -4.60 5.14 7.29
CA ARG A 44 -3.14 5.12 7.33
C ARG A 44 -2.53 6.15 6.38
N ALA A 45 -3.08 6.27 5.16
CA ALA A 45 -2.62 7.24 4.17
C ALA A 45 -2.70 8.70 4.65
N VAL A 46 -3.74 9.05 5.41
CA VAL A 46 -3.88 10.41 5.97
C VAL A 46 -2.86 10.67 7.07
N ARG A 47 -2.52 9.64 7.87
CA ARG A 47 -1.60 9.77 9.01
C ARG A 47 -0.13 9.71 8.60
N THR A 48 0.20 8.87 7.62
CA THR A 48 1.59 8.53 7.27
C THR A 48 1.95 8.85 5.82
N GLY A 49 1.01 9.35 5.01
CA GLY A 49 1.23 9.63 3.59
C GLY A 49 1.19 8.39 2.68
N ALA A 50 0.86 7.20 3.20
CA ALA A 50 0.87 5.95 2.43
C ALA A 50 -0.25 4.99 2.83
N ALA A 51 -0.79 4.26 1.86
CA ALA A 51 -1.80 3.24 2.09
C ALA A 51 -1.28 2.12 3.03
N GLU A 52 -2.20 1.36 3.61
CA GLU A 52 -1.84 0.16 4.37
C GLU A 52 -1.21 -0.90 3.45
N ALA A 53 -0.13 -1.51 3.92
CA ALA A 53 0.49 -2.64 3.24
C ALA A 53 -0.15 -3.94 3.72
N VAL A 54 -0.47 -4.84 2.80
CA VAL A 54 -1.05 -6.15 3.08
C VAL A 54 0.07 -7.17 3.31
N TYR A 55 0.17 -7.68 4.53
CA TYR A 55 1.05 -8.80 4.84
C TYR A 55 0.40 -10.12 4.41
N CYS A 56 0.90 -10.79 3.36
CA CYS A 56 0.27 -11.99 2.80
C CYS A 56 0.39 -13.28 3.65
N PRO A 57 1.51 -13.57 4.35
CA PRO A 57 1.66 -14.85 5.03
C PRO A 57 0.54 -15.13 6.04
N GLY A 58 0.00 -16.35 5.98
CA GLY A 58 -1.12 -16.79 6.82
C GLY A 58 -2.52 -16.38 6.32
N LYS A 59 -2.64 -15.71 5.18
CA LYS A 59 -3.91 -15.38 4.52
C LYS A 59 -4.12 -16.26 3.28
N THR A 60 -5.38 -16.53 2.94
CA THR A 60 -5.70 -17.18 1.66
C THR A 60 -5.61 -16.18 0.50
N PRO A 61 -5.39 -16.63 -0.76
CA PRO A 61 -5.37 -15.74 -1.91
C PRO A 61 -6.65 -14.89 -2.04
N GLU A 62 -7.82 -15.45 -1.74
CA GLU A 62 -9.11 -14.76 -1.78
C GLU A 62 -9.18 -13.63 -0.74
N GLN A 63 -8.69 -13.88 0.47
CA GLN A 63 -8.62 -12.87 1.52
C GLN A 63 -7.70 -11.71 1.12
N VAL A 64 -6.55 -12.02 0.51
CA VAL A 64 -5.61 -11.00 0.05
C VAL A 64 -6.23 -10.15 -1.07
N VAL A 65 -6.85 -10.78 -2.06
CA VAL A 65 -7.54 -10.08 -3.15
C VAL A 65 -8.65 -9.17 -2.62
N ALA A 66 -9.46 -9.66 -1.67
CA ALA A 66 -10.52 -8.86 -1.07
C ALA A 66 -9.98 -7.62 -0.33
N ILE A 67 -8.90 -7.76 0.44
CA ILE A 67 -8.25 -6.63 1.12
C ILE A 67 -7.70 -5.64 0.10
N LEU A 68 -6.97 -6.13 -0.92
CA LEU A 68 -6.37 -5.28 -1.95
C LEU A 68 -7.42 -4.52 -2.74
N ALA A 69 -8.52 -5.16 -3.13
CA ALA A 69 -9.62 -4.51 -3.82
C ALA A 69 -10.22 -3.37 -2.97
N ARG A 70 -10.43 -3.61 -1.67
CA ARG A 70 -10.94 -2.60 -0.74
C ARG A 70 -10.01 -1.41 -0.59
N LEU A 71 -8.73 -1.63 -0.36
CA LEU A 71 -7.73 -0.55 -0.29
C LEU A 71 -7.64 0.22 -1.62
N ALA A 72 -7.66 -0.49 -2.75
CA ALA A 72 -7.53 0.11 -4.08
C ALA A 72 -8.74 0.95 -4.51
N HIS A 73 -9.90 0.83 -3.85
CA HIS A 73 -11.03 1.73 -4.08
C HIS A 73 -10.73 3.17 -3.64
N HIS A 74 -9.91 3.35 -2.60
CA HIS A 74 -9.64 4.65 -2.00
C HIS A 74 -8.20 5.12 -2.18
N HIS A 75 -7.29 4.22 -2.53
CA HIS A 75 -5.87 4.49 -2.61
C HIS A 75 -5.27 3.97 -3.91
N THR A 76 -4.18 4.60 -4.31
CA THR A 76 -3.23 4.09 -5.31
C THR A 76 -2.00 3.57 -4.57
N ASN A 77 -1.10 2.88 -5.26
CA ASN A 77 0.14 2.39 -4.66
C ASN A 77 -0.08 1.47 -3.44
N VAL A 78 -1.10 0.60 -3.50
CA VAL A 78 -1.38 -0.37 -2.43
C VAL A 78 -0.43 -1.55 -2.55
N ILE A 79 0.32 -1.84 -1.49
CA ILE A 79 1.38 -2.86 -1.50
C ILE A 79 0.88 -4.13 -0.83
N ALA A 80 1.12 -5.29 -1.46
CA ALA A 80 1.08 -6.59 -0.80
C ALA A 80 2.50 -7.16 -0.71
N THR A 81 2.88 -7.63 0.47
CA THR A 81 4.25 -8.08 0.80
C THR A 81 4.33 -9.58 0.99
N ARG A 82 5.51 -10.14 0.69
CA ARG A 82 5.81 -11.59 0.80
C ARG A 82 4.81 -12.44 0.01
N VAL A 83 4.46 -11.96 -1.17
CA VAL A 83 3.52 -12.58 -2.09
C VAL A 83 4.08 -13.94 -2.56
N GLY A 84 3.20 -14.94 -2.59
CA GLY A 84 3.43 -16.23 -3.25
C GLY A 84 2.86 -16.22 -4.67
N GLY A 85 3.27 -17.17 -5.51
CA GLY A 85 2.79 -17.26 -6.90
C GLY A 85 1.28 -17.47 -7.03
N ASP A 86 0.68 -18.14 -6.05
CA ASP A 86 -0.78 -18.33 -5.91
C ASP A 86 -1.52 -17.00 -5.70
N VAL A 87 -1.03 -16.16 -4.80
CA VAL A 87 -1.58 -14.82 -4.53
C VAL A 87 -1.41 -13.92 -5.76
N ALA A 88 -0.25 -13.92 -6.41
CA ALA A 88 -0.03 -13.14 -7.64
C ALA A 88 -1.02 -13.55 -8.74
N THR A 89 -1.24 -14.86 -8.91
CA THR A 89 -2.20 -15.41 -9.88
C THR A 89 -3.64 -14.98 -9.53
N ALA A 90 -4.02 -15.03 -8.25
CA ALA A 90 -5.35 -14.62 -7.80
C ALA A 90 -5.61 -13.13 -8.01
N VAL A 91 -4.61 -12.26 -7.76
CA VAL A 91 -4.71 -10.82 -8.03
C VAL A 91 -4.90 -10.55 -9.51
N ALA A 92 -4.16 -11.26 -10.38
CA ALA A 92 -4.31 -11.14 -11.82
C ALA A 92 -5.70 -11.62 -12.30
N ALA A 93 -6.18 -12.76 -11.78
CA ALA A 93 -7.50 -13.28 -12.11
C ALA A 93 -8.65 -12.36 -11.66
N ALA A 94 -8.45 -11.60 -10.59
CA ALA A 94 -9.40 -10.60 -10.09
C ALA A 94 -9.47 -9.32 -10.96
N GLY A 95 -8.58 -9.16 -11.94
CA GLY A 95 -8.59 -8.02 -12.86
C GLY A 95 -8.17 -6.70 -12.22
N LEU A 96 -7.50 -6.72 -11.07
CA LEU A 96 -6.98 -5.50 -10.45
C LEU A 96 -5.79 -4.98 -11.28
N PRO A 97 -5.73 -3.69 -11.65
CA PRO A 97 -4.53 -3.13 -12.26
C PRO A 97 -3.36 -3.23 -11.28
N HIS A 98 -2.30 -3.95 -11.62
CA HIS A 98 -1.19 -4.21 -10.70
C HIS A 98 0.14 -4.43 -11.42
N ALA A 99 1.23 -4.32 -10.67
CA ALA A 99 2.56 -4.79 -11.03
C ALA A 99 3.00 -5.88 -10.05
N TYR A 100 3.48 -7.01 -10.56
CA TYR A 100 4.05 -8.09 -9.75
C TYR A 100 5.57 -8.11 -9.90
N HIS A 101 6.26 -8.07 -8.77
CA HIS A 101 7.72 -8.13 -8.68
C HIS A 101 8.11 -9.43 -7.99
N ALA A 102 8.46 -10.45 -8.78
CA ALA A 102 8.73 -11.79 -8.27
C ALA A 102 9.95 -11.83 -7.33
N ASP A 103 11.03 -11.14 -7.69
CA ASP A 103 12.26 -11.11 -6.89
C ASP A 103 12.04 -10.48 -5.51
N ALA A 104 11.28 -9.38 -5.46
CA ALA A 104 10.90 -8.71 -4.22
C ALA A 104 9.73 -9.37 -3.48
N ARG A 105 9.05 -10.34 -4.12
CA ARG A 105 7.79 -10.91 -3.64
C ARG A 105 6.76 -9.83 -3.28
N LEU A 106 6.63 -8.83 -4.15
CA LEU A 106 5.73 -7.70 -3.99
C LEU A 106 4.67 -7.66 -5.09
N VAL A 107 3.46 -7.27 -4.72
CA VAL A 107 2.44 -6.80 -5.67
C VAL A 107 2.10 -5.36 -5.32
N ILE A 108 2.12 -4.49 -6.31
CA ILE A 108 1.69 -3.09 -6.18
C ILE A 108 0.41 -2.93 -7.01
N VAL A 109 -0.71 -2.67 -6.35
CA VAL A 109 -2.03 -2.46 -6.97
C VAL A 109 -2.22 -0.96 -7.23
N ARG A 110 -2.73 -0.64 -8.42
CA ARG A 110 -2.85 0.72 -8.97
C ARG A 110 -1.54 1.51 -8.84
N PRO A 111 -0.45 1.03 -9.47
CA PRO A 111 0.83 1.72 -9.40
C PRO A 111 0.73 3.09 -10.08
N GLU A 112 1.17 4.12 -9.37
CA GLU A 112 1.29 5.50 -9.83
C GLU A 112 2.67 6.04 -9.46
N ARG A 113 3.28 6.78 -10.39
CA ARG A 113 4.58 7.41 -10.15
C ARG A 113 4.41 8.56 -9.16
N GLY A 114 5.18 8.55 -8.08
CA GLY A 114 5.28 9.69 -7.16
C GLY A 114 6.18 10.79 -7.72
N GLU A 115 5.93 12.03 -7.31
CA GLU A 115 6.72 13.23 -7.67
C GLU A 115 7.76 13.60 -6.59
N GLY A 116 8.13 12.68 -5.70
CA GLY A 116 9.02 13.01 -4.59
C GLY A 116 10.47 13.27 -5.03
N VAL A 117 11.15 14.11 -4.25
CA VAL A 117 12.50 14.63 -4.57
C VAL A 117 13.63 13.96 -3.76
N GLY A 118 13.31 13.11 -2.77
CA GLY A 118 14.30 12.41 -1.94
C GLY A 118 15.07 11.35 -2.72
N LEU A 119 16.38 11.27 -2.54
CA LEU A 119 17.23 10.20 -3.06
C LEU A 119 17.52 9.19 -1.93
N ILE A 120 17.24 7.92 -2.19
CA ILE A 120 17.58 6.80 -1.31
C ILE A 120 18.50 5.86 -2.08
N VAL A 121 19.65 5.51 -1.50
CA VAL A 121 20.52 4.48 -2.03
C VAL A 121 20.22 3.16 -1.32
N VAL A 122 19.90 2.12 -2.07
CA VAL A 122 19.77 0.75 -1.56
C VAL A 122 20.98 -0.04 -2.03
N ALA A 123 21.84 -0.41 -1.07
CA ALA A 123 23.06 -1.16 -1.33
C ALA A 123 22.95 -2.60 -0.82
N ALA A 124 23.40 -3.56 -1.62
CA ALA A 124 23.45 -4.98 -1.27
C ALA A 124 24.77 -5.61 -1.73
N ALA A 125 25.29 -6.57 -0.96
CA ALA A 125 26.60 -7.18 -1.20
C ALA A 125 26.51 -8.58 -1.81
N GLY A 126 25.49 -9.37 -1.45
CA GLY A 126 25.32 -10.73 -1.95
C GLY A 126 24.08 -10.92 -2.82
N THR A 127 24.12 -11.93 -3.70
CA THR A 127 22.94 -12.37 -4.48
C THR A 127 21.77 -12.80 -3.59
N ALA A 128 22.05 -13.26 -2.37
CA ALA A 128 21.03 -13.61 -1.37
C ALA A 128 20.28 -12.39 -0.80
N ASP A 129 20.87 -11.20 -0.88
CA ASP A 129 20.27 -9.96 -0.37
C ASP A 129 19.30 -9.31 -1.38
N LEU A 130 19.40 -9.68 -2.67
CA LEU A 130 18.61 -9.08 -3.75
C LEU A 130 17.11 -9.05 -3.47
N PRO A 131 16.46 -10.13 -2.99
CA PRO A 131 15.03 -10.08 -2.69
C PRO A 131 14.65 -9.00 -1.70
N VAL A 132 15.47 -8.83 -0.65
CA VAL A 132 15.23 -7.83 0.41
C VAL A 132 15.56 -6.42 -0.09
N ALA A 133 16.63 -6.29 -0.87
CA ALA A 133 17.03 -5.03 -1.48
C ALA A 133 15.98 -4.51 -2.47
N GLU A 134 15.46 -5.38 -3.34
CA GLU A 134 14.40 -5.03 -4.27
C GLU A 134 13.09 -4.70 -3.56
N GLU A 135 12.72 -5.42 -2.49
CA GLU A 135 11.57 -5.07 -1.66
C GLU A 135 11.71 -3.65 -1.08
N ALA A 136 12.86 -3.34 -0.49
CA ALA A 136 13.13 -2.01 0.07
C ALA A 136 13.09 -0.91 -0.99
N ALA A 137 13.70 -1.16 -2.15
CA ALA A 137 13.76 -0.19 -3.24
C ALA A 137 12.38 0.10 -3.83
N LEU A 138 11.61 -0.93 -4.16
CA LEU A 138 10.27 -0.79 -4.72
C LEU A 138 9.30 -0.13 -3.73
N VAL A 139 9.38 -0.46 -2.44
CA VAL A 139 8.58 0.22 -1.41
C VAL A 139 8.94 1.70 -1.36
N ALA A 140 10.22 2.05 -1.34
CA ALA A 140 10.66 3.44 -1.32
C ALA A 140 10.22 4.23 -2.57
N GLU A 141 10.26 3.62 -3.75
CA GLU A 141 9.76 4.18 -5.01
C GLU A 141 8.23 4.38 -4.97
N THR A 142 7.51 3.39 -4.46
CA THR A 142 6.04 3.43 -4.28
C THR A 142 5.62 4.55 -3.31
N LEU A 143 6.48 4.85 -2.33
CA LEU A 143 6.34 5.99 -1.41
C LEU A 143 6.80 7.33 -2.02
N GLY A 144 7.20 7.33 -3.29
CA GLY A 144 7.52 8.52 -4.08
C GLY A 144 8.98 8.94 -4.09
N ASN A 145 9.92 8.14 -3.58
CA ASN A 145 11.34 8.50 -3.58
C ASN A 145 12.02 8.10 -4.88
N ARG A 146 13.10 8.81 -5.23
CA ARG A 146 14.07 8.33 -6.23
C ARG A 146 14.98 7.32 -5.54
N VAL A 147 15.15 6.15 -6.15
CA VAL A 147 15.97 5.08 -5.59
C VAL A 147 17.10 4.71 -6.53
N GLU A 148 18.32 4.74 -6.02
CA GLU A 148 19.50 4.19 -6.68
C GLU A 148 19.85 2.84 -6.05
N ARG A 149 19.98 1.81 -6.88
CA ARG A 149 20.31 0.44 -6.48
C ARG A 149 21.80 0.20 -6.74
N VAL A 150 22.54 -0.22 -5.71
CA VAL A 150 23.94 -0.60 -5.83
C VAL A 150 24.09 -2.04 -5.37
N TYR A 151 24.25 -2.95 -6.31
CA TYR A 151 24.40 -4.38 -6.02
C TYR A 151 25.85 -4.81 -6.12
N ASP A 152 26.17 -5.93 -5.47
CA ASP A 152 27.52 -6.49 -5.42
C ASP A 152 28.54 -5.55 -4.74
N CYS A 153 28.11 -4.89 -3.66
CA CYS A 153 28.99 -4.12 -2.77
C CYS A 153 29.91 -5.02 -1.90
N GLY A 154 30.14 -6.27 -2.32
CA GLY A 154 30.91 -7.25 -1.57
C GLY A 154 32.41 -6.96 -1.57
N VAL A 155 33.10 -7.48 -0.55
CA VAL A 155 34.56 -7.42 -0.38
C VAL A 155 35.28 -8.60 -1.05
N ALA A 156 34.63 -9.35 -1.94
CA ALA A 156 35.23 -10.53 -2.57
C ALA A 156 36.45 -10.12 -3.42
N GLY A 157 37.64 -10.20 -2.82
CA GLY A 157 38.92 -9.79 -3.41
C GLY A 157 39.61 -8.59 -2.75
N LEU A 158 39.12 -8.07 -1.62
CA LEU A 158 39.86 -7.12 -0.77
C LEU A 158 40.81 -7.81 0.20
#